data_AF-A0A4W3IEG0-F1
#
_entry.id   AF-A0A4W3IEG0-F1
#
_cell.length_a   1.000
_cell.length_b   1.000
_cell.length_c   1.000
_cell.angle_alpha   90.00
_cell.angle_beta   90.00
_cell.angle_gamma   90.00
#
_symmetry.space_group_name_H-M   'P 1'
#
loop_
_entity.id
_entity.type
_entity.pdbx_description
1 polymer ?
#
loop_
_entity_poly.entity_id
_entity_poly.type
_entity_poly.pdbx_seq_one_letter_code
_entity_poly.pdbx_strand_id
1 'polypeptide(L)' 'RQEVVSSCKPVVRTLVECLFFDMMQRAKISKASADLVRCCEQDAKSNPLLMGIPVSDNPFKNKKS' A
#
# COMPACT_ATOMS: atom_id res chain seq x y z
N ARG A 1 13.38 27.64 -31.09
CA ARG A 1 13.70 27.77 -29.63
C ARG A 1 12.54 28.40 -28.86
N GLN A 2 12.06 29.58 -29.24
CA GLN A 2 10.94 30.25 -28.55
C GLN A 2 9.64 29.43 -28.54
N GLU A 3 9.29 28.79 -29.65
CA GLU A 3 8.08 27.94 -29.76
C GLU A 3 8.14 26.70 -28.87
N VAL A 4 9.32 26.07 -28.75
CA VAL A 4 9.54 24.92 -27.87
C VAL A 4 9.32 25.32 -26.41
N VAL A 5 9.86 26.47 -26.00
CA VAL A 5 9.67 27.01 -24.65
C VAL A 5 8.19 27.34 -24.40
N SER A 6 7.49 27.93 -25.37
CA SER A 6 6.05 28.22 -25.25
C SER A 6 5.20 26.95 -25.11
N SER A 7 5.54 25.88 -25.84
CA SER A 7 4.85 24.59 -25.77
C SER A 7 5.06 23.86 -24.43
N CYS A 8 6.25 23.97 -23.83
CA CYS A 8 6.55 23.27 -22.57
C CYS A 8 6.07 23.99 -21.30
N LYS A 9 5.80 25.30 -21.34
CA LYS A 9 5.31 26.08 -20.18
C LYS A 9 4.10 25.46 -19.45
N PRO A 10 3.02 25.04 -20.11
CA PRO A 10 1.89 24.42 -19.43
C PRO A 10 2.28 23.10 -18.76
N VAL A 11 3.12 22.28 -19.41
CA VAL A 11 3.61 21.01 -18.83
C VAL A 11 4.37 21.25 -17.54
N VAL A 12 5.28 22.24 -17.52
CA VAL A 12 6.05 22.57 -16.32
C VAL A 12 5.15 23.05 -15.19
N ARG A 13 4.13 23.86 -15.49
CA ARG A 13 3.15 24.31 -14.49
C ARG A 13 2.40 23.14 -13.88
N THR A 14 1.83 22.26 -14.70
CA THR A 14 1.11 21.07 -14.22
C THR A 14 2.00 20.20 -13.34
N LEU A 15 3.26 19.98 -13.74
CA LEU A 15 4.19 19.21 -12.93
C LEU A 15 4.41 19.87 -11.55
N VAL A 16 4.68 21.17 -11.50
CA VAL A 16 4.88 21.88 -10.22
C VAL A 16 3.64 21.78 -9.33
N GLU A 17 2.45 21.93 -9.88
CA GLU A 17 1.18 21.80 -9.15
C GLU A 17 0.98 20.38 -8.60
N CYS A 18 1.24 19.34 -9.42
CA CYS A 18 1.19 17.95 -8.98
C CYS A 18 2.21 17.68 -7.86
N LEU A 19 3.45 18.13 -8.01
CA LEU A 19 4.48 17.96 -6.98
C LEU A 19 4.06 18.63 -5.67
N PHE A 20 3.50 19.84 -5.73
CA PHE A 20 3.03 20.53 -4.54
C PHE A 20 1.90 19.75 -3.84
N PHE A 21 0.92 19.27 -4.60
CA PHE A 21 -0.16 18.45 -4.06
C PHE A 21 0.37 17.17 -3.39
N ASP A 22 1.27 16.45 -4.05
CA ASP A 22 1.87 15.22 -3.53
C ASP A 22 2.66 15.45 -2.24
N MET A 23 3.34 16.59 -2.09
CA MET A 23 4.04 16.91 -0.86
C MET A 23 3.09 17.14 0.31
N MET A 24 1.93 17.75 0.06
CA MET A 24 0.93 18.04 1.10
C MET A 24 0.11 16.80 1.51
N GLN A 25 -0.03 15.80 0.64
CA GLN A 25 -0.83 14.58 0.90
C GLN A 25 -0.03 13.44 1.58
N ARG A 26 1.26 13.64 1.88
CA ARG A 26 2.06 12.61 2.56
C ARG A 26 1.56 12.34 3.98
N ALA A 27 1.36 11.08 4.31
CA ALA A 27 1.05 10.65 5.68
C ALA A 27 2.32 10.64 6.56
N LYS A 28 2.15 10.85 7.88
CA LYS A 28 3.24 10.62 8.84
C LYS A 28 3.61 9.14 8.84
N ILE A 29 4.90 8.83 8.75
CA ILE A 29 5.39 7.44 8.76
C ILE A 29 4.92 6.72 10.01
N SER A 30 5.03 7.34 11.19
CA SER A 30 4.57 6.73 12.45
C SER A 30 3.09 6.35 12.43
N LYS A 31 2.24 7.18 11.82
CA LYS A 31 0.80 6.91 11.67
C LYS A 31 0.55 5.78 10.67
N ALA A 32 1.18 5.84 9.49
CA ALA A 32 1.06 4.80 8.48
C ALA A 32 1.53 3.43 9.01
N SER A 33 2.66 3.39 9.72
CA SER A 33 3.17 2.17 10.36
C SER A 33 2.19 1.62 11.41
N ALA A 34 1.63 2.48 12.27
CA ALA A 34 0.65 2.05 13.26
C ALA A 34 -0.63 1.49 12.60
N ASP A 35 -1.07 2.08 11.49
CA ASP A 35 -2.23 1.60 10.74
C ASP A 35 -1.97 0.25 10.08
N LEU A 36 -0.75 0.03 9.54
CA LEU A 36 -0.34 -1.28 9.01
C LEU A 36 -0.32 -2.35 10.11
N VAL A 37 0.29 -2.05 11.27
CA VAL A 37 0.33 -2.97 12.41
C VAL A 37 -1.09 -3.34 12.85
N ARG A 38 -1.97 -2.35 13.02
CA ARG A 38 -3.37 -2.59 13.40
C ARG A 38 -4.09 -3.49 12.40
N CYS A 39 -3.88 -3.26 11.10
CA CYS A 39 -4.46 -4.09 10.05
C CYS A 39 -4.00 -5.55 10.19
N CYS A 40 -2.69 -5.78 10.38
CA CYS A 40 -2.17 -7.12 10.59
C CYS A 40 -2.71 -7.78 11.86
N GLU A 41 -2.82 -7.05 12.98
CA GLU A 41 -3.29 -7.58 14.26
C GLU A 41 -4.77 -8.00 14.24
N GLN A 42 -5.61 -7.30 13.47
CA GLN A 42 -7.04 -7.61 13.34
C GLN A 42 -7.26 -9.02 12.78
N ASP A 43 -6.48 -9.39 11.75
CA ASP A 43 -6.62 -10.67 11.06
C ASP A 43 -5.64 -11.74 11.54
N ALA A 44 -4.68 -11.39 12.40
CA ALA A 44 -3.62 -12.29 12.85
C ALA A 44 -4.16 -13.60 13.44
N LYS A 45 -5.22 -13.53 14.26
CA LYS A 45 -5.80 -14.71 14.93
C LYS A 45 -6.55 -15.64 13.99
N SER A 46 -7.06 -15.11 12.89
CA SER A 46 -7.79 -15.86 11.88
C SER A 46 -6.89 -16.38 10.78
N ASN A 47 -5.63 -15.94 10.73
CA ASN A 47 -4.67 -16.31 9.71
C ASN A 47 -4.12 -17.73 9.95
N PRO A 48 -4.45 -18.72 9.10
CA PRO A 48 -4.02 -20.11 9.26
C PRO A 48 -2.51 -20.30 9.18
N LEU A 49 -1.80 -19.40 8.51
CA LEU A 49 -0.34 -19.46 8.35
C LEU A 49 0.39 -18.89 9.57
N LEU A 50 -0.26 -18.05 10.36
CA LEU A 50 0.31 -17.47 11.59
C LEU A 50 -0.05 -18.31 12.82
N MET A 51 -1.31 -18.69 12.98
CA MET A 51 -1.79 -19.45 14.15
C MET A 51 -1.68 -20.97 13.98
N GLY A 52 -1.51 -21.44 12.75
CA GLY A 52 -1.70 -22.84 12.40
C GLY A 52 -3.18 -23.23 12.43
N ILE A 53 -3.52 -24.31 11.75
CA ILE A 53 -4.85 -24.92 11.79
C ILE A 53 -4.73 -26.43 12.01
N PRO A 54 -5.76 -27.07 12.59
CA PRO A 54 -5.82 -28.52 12.69
C PRO A 54 -5.63 -29.20 11.33
N VAL A 55 -5.10 -30.42 11.35
CA VAL A 55 -4.87 -31.22 10.14
C VAL A 55 -6.17 -31.50 9.38
N SER A 56 -7.29 -31.65 10.10
CA SER A 56 -8.62 -31.87 9.52
C SER A 56 -9.11 -30.69 8.69
N ASP A 57 -8.72 -29.48 9.07
CA ASP A 57 -9.21 -28.23 8.51
C ASP A 57 -8.27 -27.70 7.42
N ASN A 58 -7.09 -28.30 7.29
CA ASN A 58 -6.12 -27.96 6.27
C ASN A 58 -6.49 -28.60 4.92
N PRO A 59 -6.86 -27.81 3.90
CA PRO A 59 -7.26 -28.33 2.60
C PRO A 59 -6.12 -28.98 1.82
N PHE A 60 -4.86 -28.77 2.23
CA PHE A 60 -3.66 -29.32 1.60
C PHE A 60 -3.14 -30.59 2.26
N LYS A 61 -3.68 -31.02 3.41
CA LYS A 61 -3.32 -32.32 4.00
C LYS A 61 -4.33 -33.38 3.60
N ASN A 62 -3.83 -34.45 2.98
CA ASN A 62 -4.62 -35.64 2.70
C ASN A 62 -5.23 -36.16 4.02
N LYS A 63 -6.56 -36.33 4.04
CA LYS A 63 -7.20 -37.21 5.02
C LYS A 63 -6.60 -38.58 4.81
N LYS A 64 -5.86 -39.12 5.80
CA LYS A 64 -5.41 -40.52 5.75
C LYS A 64 -6.66 -41.38 5.60
N SER A 65 -6.84 -41.93 4.40
CA SER A 65 -7.72 -43.08 4.16
C SER A 65 -7.14 -44.30 4.85
#